data_AF-A0AAV3RU17-F1
#
_entry.id   AF-A0AAV3RU17-F1
#
_cell.length_a   1.000
_cell.length_b   1.000
_cell.length_c   1.000
_cell.angle_alpha   90.00
_cell.angle_beta   90.00
_cell.angle_gamma   90.00
#
_symmetry.space_group_name_H-M   'P 1'
#
loop_
_entity.id
_entity.type
_entity.pdbx_description
1 polymer ?
#
loop_
_entity_poly.entity_id
_entity_poly.type
_entity_poly.pdbx_seq_one_letter_code
_entity_poly.pdbx_strand_id
1 'polypeptide(L)'
;MAHVFFENGTSLKIWDFFAHLCGISHQPFTTVFEVLATWSFSAPSRGHIRQILPIITLWALWEERNRSKHDGVEHNIDRVMSRIVSIITTLNKTDLMTYKQWKGDYRVAQFFQAQVIKPSSRPLSLVYWLPPVAGKLKLNVDGSFTSHGTAGGIL
;
A
#
# COMPACT_ATOMS: atom_id res chain seq x y z
N MET A 1 13.38 -14.77 25.00
CA MET A 1 11.93 -14.63 25.29
C MET A 1 11.22 -14.80 23.96
N ALA A 2 10.43 -15.87 23.83
CA ALA A 2 9.90 -16.37 22.57
C ALA A 2 8.71 -15.55 22.08
N HIS A 3 8.77 -15.00 20.86
CA HIS A 3 7.67 -14.19 20.34
C HIS A 3 6.62 -15.07 19.65
N VAL A 4 5.40 -14.96 20.15
CA VAL A 4 4.22 -15.75 19.76
C VAL A 4 3.94 -15.81 18.25
N PHE A 5 4.30 -14.76 17.51
CA PHE A 5 4.05 -14.66 16.06
C PHE A 5 5.13 -15.29 15.17
N PHE A 6 6.24 -15.77 15.75
CA PHE A 6 7.45 -16.13 14.99
C PHE A 6 8.04 -17.49 15.34
N GLU A 7 7.51 -18.22 16.34
CA GLU A 7 8.12 -19.49 16.78
C GLU A 7 7.25 -20.74 16.62
N ASN A 8 5.92 -20.62 16.47
CA ASN A 8 5.15 -21.81 16.12
C ASN A 8 5.42 -22.16 14.64
N GLY A 9 5.65 -23.44 14.33
CA GLY A 9 5.96 -23.89 12.96
C GLY A 9 4.89 -23.50 11.93
N THR A 10 3.68 -23.22 12.41
CA THR A 10 2.57 -22.63 11.65
C THR A 10 2.86 -21.22 11.14
N SER A 11 3.22 -20.28 12.02
CA SER A 11 3.41 -18.88 11.65
C SER A 11 4.59 -18.72 10.72
N LEU A 12 5.65 -19.51 10.94
CA LEU A 12 6.82 -19.55 10.06
C LEU A 12 6.43 -19.90 8.62
N LYS A 13 5.58 -20.91 8.39
CA LYS A 13 5.10 -21.26 7.04
C LYS A 13 4.37 -20.11 6.34
N ILE A 14 3.59 -19.32 7.08
CA ILE A 14 2.86 -18.18 6.53
C ILE A 14 3.83 -17.05 6.16
N TRP A 15 4.79 -16.75 7.05
CA TRP A 15 5.83 -15.77 6.77
C TRP A 15 6.72 -16.18 5.60
N ASP A 16 7.16 -17.44 5.57
CA ASP A 16 7.94 -18.01 4.47
C ASP A 16 7.20 -17.91 3.14
N PHE A 17 5.92 -18.27 3.12
CA PHE A 17 5.11 -18.21 1.91
C PHE A 17 5.05 -16.78 1.35
N PHE A 18 4.71 -15.79 2.17
CA PHE A 18 4.59 -14.42 1.71
C PHE A 18 5.95 -13.77 1.42
N ALA A 19 7.00 -14.10 2.18
CA ALA A 19 8.35 -13.65 1.89
C ALA A 19 8.81 -14.14 0.51
N HIS A 20 8.60 -15.42 0.20
CA HIS A 20 8.88 -15.98 -1.14
C HIS A 20 8.04 -15.31 -2.23
N LEU A 21 6.74 -15.10 -1.98
CA LEU A 21 5.83 -14.46 -2.93
C LEU A 21 6.28 -13.02 -3.26
N CYS A 22 6.78 -12.27 -2.27
CA CYS A 22 7.28 -10.90 -2.42
C CYS A 22 8.77 -10.82 -2.80
N GLY A 23 9.50 -11.95 -2.89
CA GLY A 23 10.94 -11.97 -3.15
C GLY A 23 11.76 -11.29 -2.05
N ILE A 24 11.32 -11.39 -0.79
CA ILE A 24 12.01 -10.88 0.39
C ILE A 24 12.82 -12.04 0.98
N SER A 25 14.11 -11.81 1.25
CA SER A 25 14.93 -12.80 1.95
C SER A 25 14.33 -13.09 3.32
N HIS A 26 13.96 -14.34 3.56
CA HIS A 26 13.52 -14.77 4.88
C HIS A 26 14.71 -14.67 5.85
N GLN A 27 14.47 -14.04 6.99
CA GLN A 27 15.38 -13.98 8.12
C GLN A 27 14.59 -14.39 9.36
N PRO A 28 15.19 -15.10 10.32
CA PRO A 28 14.51 -15.39 11.58
C PRO A 28 14.23 -14.07 12.29
N PHE A 29 12.97 -13.65 12.28
CA PHE A 29 12.54 -12.43 12.95
C PHE A 29 12.37 -12.69 14.45
N THR A 30 12.95 -11.83 15.28
CA THR A 30 12.86 -11.95 16.74
C THR A 30 11.81 -11.01 17.32
N THR A 31 11.49 -9.92 16.62
CA THR A 31 10.49 -8.94 17.05
C THR A 31 9.51 -8.53 15.94
N VAL A 32 8.33 -8.04 16.35
CA VAL A 32 7.35 -7.45 15.42
C VAL A 32 7.93 -6.24 14.69
N PHE A 33 8.76 -5.46 15.38
CA PHE A 33 9.42 -4.29 14.79
C PHE A 33 10.35 -4.68 13.64
N GLU A 34 11.16 -5.72 13.81
CA GLU A 34 12.05 -6.21 12.74
C GLU A 34 11.27 -6.62 11.49
N VAL A 35 10.17 -7.37 11.65
CA VAL A 35 9.31 -7.73 10.53
C VAL A 35 8.79 -6.49 9.83
N LEU A 36 8.13 -5.59 10.57
CA LEU A 36 7.52 -4.41 9.98
C LEU A 36 8.57 -3.51 9.31
N ALA A 37 9.76 -3.37 9.90
CA ALA A 37 10.86 -2.61 9.35
C ALA A 37 11.38 -3.25 8.05
N THR A 38 11.75 -4.54 8.07
CA THR A 38 12.26 -5.25 6.89
C THR A 38 11.29 -5.19 5.72
N TRP A 39 10.01 -5.46 5.98
CA TRP A 39 8.97 -5.39 4.96
C TRP A 39 8.74 -3.96 4.46
N SER A 40 8.78 -2.96 5.35
CA SER A 40 8.66 -1.55 4.97
C SER A 40 9.82 -1.05 4.11
N PHE A 41 11.06 -1.41 4.45
CA PHE A 41 12.24 -1.05 3.64
C PHE A 41 12.25 -1.75 2.28
N SER A 42 11.61 -2.91 2.16
CA SER A 42 11.44 -3.60 0.87
C SER A 42 10.39 -2.97 -0.05
N ALA A 43 9.61 -2.00 0.43
CA ALA A 43 8.51 -1.39 -0.31
C ALA A 43 8.99 -0.24 -1.21
N PRO A 44 8.54 -0.16 -2.48
CA PRO A 44 8.92 0.90 -3.40
C PRO A 44 8.26 2.25 -3.09
N SER A 45 7.21 2.27 -2.25
CA SER A 45 6.49 3.49 -1.87
C SER A 45 5.67 3.28 -0.59
N ARG A 46 5.27 4.38 0.05
CA ARG A 46 4.33 4.36 1.18
C ARG A 46 2.98 3.79 0.78
N GLY A 47 2.41 2.94 1.64
CA GLY A 47 1.13 2.28 1.44
C GLY A 47 1.17 1.15 0.40
N HIS A 48 2.35 0.61 0.09
CA HIS A 48 2.50 -0.53 -0.81
C HIS A 48 2.01 -1.83 -0.14
N ILE A 49 1.67 -2.86 -0.94
CA ILE A 49 1.24 -4.17 -0.41
C ILE A 49 2.26 -4.77 0.55
N ARG A 50 3.56 -4.57 0.30
CA ARG A 50 4.65 -5.00 1.20
C ARG A 50 4.57 -4.37 2.60
N GLN A 51 3.95 -3.21 2.78
CA GLN A 51 3.70 -2.62 4.10
C GLN A 51 2.39 -3.12 4.72
N ILE A 52 1.39 -3.39 3.89
CA ILE A 52 0.03 -3.78 4.32
C ILE A 52 0.00 -5.26 4.74
N LEU A 53 0.62 -6.14 3.95
CA LEU A 53 0.63 -7.58 4.13
C LEU A 53 1.13 -8.02 5.52
N PRO A 54 2.29 -7.56 6.04
CA PRO A 54 2.74 -7.97 7.37
C PRO A 54 1.79 -7.52 8.49
N ILE A 55 1.12 -6.38 8.35
CA ILE A 55 0.14 -5.89 9.33
C ILE A 55 -1.08 -6.82 9.36
N ILE A 56 -1.61 -7.18 8.19
CA ILE A 56 -2.74 -8.11 8.08
C ILE A 56 -2.37 -9.49 8.59
N THR A 57 -1.15 -9.98 8.28
CA THR A 57 -0.65 -11.26 8.77
C THR A 57 -0.56 -11.29 10.29
N LEU A 58 0.02 -10.26 10.92
CA LEU A 58 0.08 -10.15 12.38
C LEU A 58 -1.32 -10.14 13.00
N TRP A 59 -2.25 -9.39 12.42
CA TRP A 59 -3.63 -9.35 12.87
C TRP A 59 -4.30 -10.73 12.80
N ALA A 60 -4.20 -11.42 11.66
CA ALA A 60 -4.81 -12.73 11.47
C ALA A 60 -4.22 -13.80 12.41
N LEU A 61 -2.90 -13.78 12.63
CA LEU A 61 -2.23 -14.66 13.59
C LEU A 61 -2.68 -14.38 15.02
N TRP A 62 -2.83 -13.11 15.39
CA TRP A 62 -3.33 -12.70 16.71
C TRP A 62 -4.78 -13.14 16.93
N GLU A 63 -5.65 -12.92 15.94
CA GLU A 63 -7.06 -13.31 15.97
C GLU A 63 -7.21 -14.84 16.15
N GLU A 64 -6.48 -15.63 15.35
CA GLU A 64 -6.54 -17.09 15.42
C GLU A 64 -6.01 -17.63 16.74
N ARG A 65 -4.93 -17.04 17.28
CA ARG A 65 -4.43 -17.44 18.60
C ARG A 65 -5.42 -17.12 19.71
N ASN A 66 -6.05 -15.95 19.67
CA ASN A 66 -7.03 -15.57 20.67
C ASN A 66 -8.24 -16.50 20.64
N ARG A 67 -8.73 -16.83 19.44
CA ARG A 67 -9.78 -17.84 19.27
C ARG A 67 -9.37 -19.19 19.89
N SER A 68 -8.13 -19.61 19.67
CA SER A 68 -7.66 -20.87 20.26
C SER A 68 -7.56 -20.82 21.79
N LYS A 69 -7.09 -19.70 22.34
CA LYS A 69 -6.93 -19.52 23.78
C LYS A 69 -8.25 -19.35 24.52
N HIS A 70 -9.21 -18.63 23.94
CA HIS A 70 -10.43 -18.19 24.64
C HIS A 70 -11.68 -18.97 24.24
N ASP A 71 -11.76 -19.44 22.99
CA ASP A 71 -12.93 -20.14 22.46
C ASP A 71 -12.68 -21.66 22.33
N GLY A 72 -11.50 -22.14 22.73
CA GLY A 72 -11.14 -23.56 22.70
C GLY A 72 -11.02 -24.15 21.29
N VAL A 73 -10.93 -23.32 20.26
CA VAL A 73 -10.84 -23.79 18.87
C VAL A 73 -9.39 -24.21 18.56
N GLU A 74 -9.19 -25.37 17.94
CA GLU A 74 -7.84 -25.80 17.53
C GLU A 74 -7.23 -24.84 16.52
N HIS A 75 -5.96 -24.49 16.68
CA HIS A 75 -5.25 -23.57 15.80
C HIS A 75 -5.15 -24.10 14.35
N ASN A 76 -5.58 -23.32 13.36
CA ASN A 76 -5.65 -23.75 11.97
C ASN A 76 -4.98 -22.75 11.00
N ILE A 77 -3.96 -23.22 10.25
CA ILE A 77 -3.21 -22.45 9.25
C ILE A 77 -4.11 -21.94 8.11
N ASP A 78 -4.94 -22.82 7.58
CA ASP A 78 -5.78 -22.51 6.42
C ASP A 78 -6.78 -21.40 6.74
N ARG A 79 -7.22 -21.30 8.01
CA ARG A 79 -8.04 -20.17 8.47
C ARG A 79 -7.27 -18.86 8.48
N VAL A 80 -6.02 -18.85 8.96
CA VAL A 80 -5.19 -17.65 8.92
C VAL A 80 -4.95 -17.22 7.47
N MET A 81 -4.57 -18.15 6.60
CA MET A 81 -4.34 -17.88 5.17
C MET A 81 -5.61 -17.37 4.48
N SER A 82 -6.74 -18.04 4.71
CA SER A 82 -8.04 -17.63 4.16
C SER A 82 -8.45 -16.24 4.66
N ARG A 83 -8.16 -15.91 5.91
CA ARG A 83 -8.43 -14.59 6.49
C ARG A 83 -7.59 -13.51 5.82
N ILE A 84 -6.29 -13.73 5.64
CA ILE A 84 -5.39 -12.79 4.98
C ILE A 84 -5.84 -12.55 3.53
N VAL A 85 -6.10 -13.63 2.78
CA VAL A 85 -6.61 -13.56 1.40
C VAL A 85 -7.94 -12.81 1.36
N SER A 86 -8.89 -13.14 2.22
CA SER A 86 -10.21 -12.50 2.28
C SER A 86 -10.12 -10.99 2.52
N ILE A 87 -9.28 -10.54 3.45
CA ILE A 87 -9.11 -9.11 3.75
C ILE A 87 -8.54 -8.40 2.52
N ILE A 88 -7.46 -8.91 1.93
CA ILE A 88 -6.80 -8.25 0.79
C ILE A 88 -7.70 -8.24 -0.45
N THR A 89 -8.39 -9.35 -0.73
CA THR A 89 -9.38 -9.40 -1.82
C THR A 89 -10.52 -8.42 -1.58
N THR A 90 -10.97 -8.24 -0.33
CA THR A 90 -11.99 -7.23 0.00
C THR A 90 -11.48 -5.82 -0.26
N LEU A 91 -10.27 -5.49 0.19
CA LEU A 91 -9.65 -4.18 -0.07
C LEU A 91 -9.50 -3.86 -1.56
N ASN A 92 -9.21 -4.87 -2.38
CA ASN A 92 -9.19 -4.73 -3.84
C ASN A 92 -10.58 -4.50 -4.42
N LYS A 93 -11.59 -5.26 -3.96
CA LYS A 93 -12.98 -5.15 -4.45
C LYS A 93 -13.68 -3.86 -4.04
N THR A 94 -13.23 -3.21 -2.96
CA THR A 94 -13.77 -1.92 -2.50
C THR A 94 -12.95 -0.73 -2.95
N ASP A 95 -12.09 -0.89 -3.97
CA ASP A 95 -11.23 0.15 -4.55
C ASP A 95 -10.32 0.89 -3.55
N LEU A 96 -10.06 0.30 -2.38
CA LEU A 96 -9.12 0.85 -1.38
C LEU A 96 -7.66 0.57 -1.76
N MET A 97 -7.44 -0.35 -2.70
CA MET A 97 -6.13 -0.63 -3.28
C MET A 97 -6.12 -0.29 -4.77
N THR A 98 -5.18 0.57 -5.16
CA THR A 98 -4.99 1.01 -6.54
C THR A 98 -3.70 0.45 -7.12
N TYR A 99 -3.40 0.77 -8.38
CA TYR A 99 -2.09 0.49 -9.00
C TYR A 99 -0.88 0.84 -8.10
N LYS A 100 -0.97 1.91 -7.31
CA LYS A 100 0.14 2.35 -6.46
C LYS A 100 0.53 1.29 -5.41
N GLN A 101 -0.47 0.58 -4.86
CA GLN A 101 -0.26 -0.46 -3.86
C GLN A 101 0.45 -1.69 -4.43
N TRP A 102 0.33 -1.94 -5.73
CA TRP A 102 0.80 -3.15 -6.41
C TRP A 102 2.03 -2.93 -7.31
N LYS A 103 2.51 -1.69 -7.41
CA LYS A 103 3.54 -1.28 -8.37
C LYS A 103 4.82 -2.09 -8.19
N GLY A 104 5.12 -2.96 -9.16
CA GLY A 104 6.33 -3.81 -9.16
C GLY A 104 6.10 -5.22 -8.60
N ASP A 105 4.97 -5.48 -7.96
CA ASP A 105 4.61 -6.76 -7.33
C ASP A 105 3.44 -7.45 -8.04
N TYR A 106 3.49 -7.52 -9.37
CA TYR A 106 2.38 -8.05 -10.19
C TYR A 106 2.08 -9.54 -9.92
N ARG A 107 3.08 -10.35 -9.55
CA ARG A 107 2.87 -11.75 -9.15
C ARG A 107 2.08 -11.86 -7.84
N VAL A 108 2.37 -10.97 -6.88
CA VAL A 108 1.63 -10.88 -5.62
C VAL A 108 0.19 -10.44 -5.90
N ALA A 109 0.02 -9.45 -6.79
CA ALA A 109 -1.31 -9.00 -7.21
C ALA A 109 -2.12 -10.12 -7.85
N GLN A 110 -1.51 -10.93 -8.72
CA GLN A 110 -2.14 -12.07 -9.37
C GLN A 110 -2.61 -13.12 -8.35
N PHE A 111 -1.79 -13.42 -7.33
CA PHE A 111 -2.17 -14.32 -6.25
C PHE A 111 -3.45 -13.86 -5.53
N PHE A 112 -3.58 -12.56 -5.27
CA PHE A 112 -4.77 -11.97 -4.67
C PHE A 112 -5.91 -11.65 -5.65
N GLN A 113 -5.76 -12.04 -6.92
CA GLN A 113 -6.71 -11.75 -8.01
C GLN A 113 -6.99 -10.24 -8.16
N ALA A 114 -6.00 -9.41 -7.87
CA ALA A 114 -6.11 -7.96 -7.96
C ALA A 114 -5.95 -7.49 -9.42
N GLN A 115 -6.86 -6.64 -9.88
CA GLN A 115 -6.76 -6.01 -11.20
C GLN A 115 -5.84 -4.79 -11.13
N VAL A 116 -4.62 -4.94 -11.63
CA VAL A 116 -3.60 -3.87 -11.60
C VAL A 116 -3.62 -3.09 -12.91
N ILE A 117 -4.51 -2.10 -12.99
CA ILE A 117 -4.61 -1.22 -14.16
C ILE A 117 -3.70 -0.01 -13.93
N LYS A 118 -2.61 0.09 -14.70
CA LYS A 118 -1.76 1.28 -14.70
C LYS A 118 -2.58 2.48 -15.17
N PRO A 119 -2.68 3.58 -14.40
CA PRO A 119 -3.35 4.78 -14.86
C PRO A 119 -2.70 5.27 -16.15
N SER A 120 -3.52 5.62 -17.13
CA SER A 120 -3.02 6.33 -18.33
C SER A 120 -2.31 7.59 -17.86
N SER A 121 -1.07 7.81 -18.32
CA SER A 121 -0.40 9.08 -18.07
C SER A 121 -1.22 10.17 -18.74
N ARG A 122 -1.69 11.15 -17.97
CA ARG A 122 -2.20 12.39 -18.59
C ARG A 122 -1.10 12.91 -19.52
N PRO A 123 -1.44 13.29 -20.76
CA PRO A 123 -0.44 13.88 -21.64
C PRO A 123 0.16 15.09 -20.92
N LEU A 124 1.49 15.14 -20.85
CA LEU A 124 2.19 16.32 -20.37
C LEU A 124 1.86 17.46 -21.32
N SER A 125 1.06 18.42 -20.88
CA SER A 125 0.83 19.65 -21.62
C SER A 125 1.98 20.60 -21.33
N LEU A 126 2.91 20.74 -22.28
CA LEU A 126 3.92 21.80 -22.20
C LEU A 126 3.22 23.13 -22.47
N VAL A 127 2.99 23.90 -21.41
CA VAL A 127 2.51 25.28 -21.53
C VAL A 127 3.72 26.19 -21.52
N TYR A 128 3.96 26.89 -22.63
CA TYR A 128 5.01 27.89 -22.74
C TYR A 128 4.44 29.18 -23.33
N TRP A 129 4.99 30.30 -22.90
CA TRP A 129 4.57 31.61 -23.38
C TRP A 129 5.28 31.94 -24.69
N LEU A 130 4.49 32.15 -25.74
CA LEU A 130 4.97 32.78 -26.97
C LEU A 130 4.75 34.30 -26.88
N PRO A 131 5.71 35.12 -27.32
CA PRO A 131 5.49 36.56 -27.42
C PRO A 131 4.36 36.86 -28.43
N PRO A 132 3.55 37.92 -28.21
CA PRO A 132 2.52 38.30 -29.16
C PRO A 132 3.12 38.65 -30.52
N VAL A 133 2.37 38.37 -31.60
CA VAL A 133 2.71 38.87 -32.93
C VAL A 133 2.74 40.41 -32.96
N ALA A 134 3.55 40.97 -33.86
CA ALA A 134 3.70 42.41 -34.00
C ALA A 134 2.33 43.12 -34.12
N GLY A 135 2.16 44.23 -33.39
CA GLY A 135 0.91 44.99 -33.32
C GLY A 135 -0.11 44.49 -32.30
N LYS A 136 0.17 43.41 -31.54
CA LYS A 136 -0.66 42.96 -30.42
C LYS A 136 -0.01 43.27 -29.07
N LEU A 137 -0.84 43.67 -28.10
CA LEU A 137 -0.42 43.96 -26.73
C LEU A 137 -0.57 42.73 -25.85
N LYS A 138 0.40 42.51 -24.95
CA LYS A 138 0.30 41.52 -23.87
C LYS A 138 -0.27 42.20 -22.64
N LEU A 139 -1.47 41.80 -22.23
CA LEU A 139 -2.06 42.25 -20.98
C LEU A 139 -1.76 41.24 -19.88
N ASN A 140 -0.95 41.61 -18.90
CA ASN A 140 -0.84 40.82 -17.67
C ASN A 140 -1.89 41.34 -16.69
N VAL A 141 -2.79 40.46 -16.27
CA VAL A 141 -3.77 40.78 -15.24
C VAL A 141 -3.36 40.03 -13.99
N ASP A 142 -3.21 40.75 -12.88
CA ASP A 142 -2.98 40.14 -11.57
C ASP A 142 -4.18 40.40 -10.65
N GLY A 143 -4.48 39.41 -9.82
CA GLY A 143 -5.60 39.44 -8.89
C GLY A 143 -5.10 39.67 -7.47
N SER A 144 -5.67 40.66 -6.79
CA SER A 144 -5.41 40.90 -5.36
C SER A 144 -6.66 40.63 -4.52
N PHE A 145 -6.46 40.02 -3.35
CA PHE A 145 -7.53 39.74 -2.39
C PHE A 145 -7.18 40.29 -1.02
N THR A 146 -8.16 40.89 -0.36
CA THR A 146 -8.12 41.19 1.07
C THR A 146 -9.42 40.76 1.74
N SER A 147 -9.43 40.67 3.07
CA SER A 147 -10.63 40.35 3.85
C SER A 147 -11.82 41.30 3.63
N HIS A 148 -11.60 42.46 3.01
CA HIS A 148 -12.62 43.46 2.73
C HIS A 148 -13.03 43.53 1.25
N GLY A 149 -12.48 42.68 0.37
CA GLY A 149 -12.87 42.61 -1.04
C GLY A 149 -11.82 42.07 -2.01
N THR A 150 -12.23 41.92 -3.27
CA THR A 150 -11.38 41.53 -4.42
C THR A 150 -11.18 42.71 -5.36
N ALA A 151 -9.96 42.88 -5.89
CA ALA A 151 -9.67 43.85 -6.95
C ALA A 151 -8.65 43.25 -7.95
N GLY A 152 -8.86 43.49 -9.24
CA GLY A 152 -7.92 43.11 -10.31
C GLY A 152 -7.25 44.33 -10.93
N GLY A 153 -5.96 44.25 -11.22
CA GLY A 153 -5.16 45.33 -11.80
C GLY A 153 -4.60 44.97 -13.19
N ILE A 154 -4.40 46.00 -14.02
CA ILE A 154 -3.66 45.93 -15.28
C ILE A 154 -2.32 46.63 -15.05
N LEU A 155 -1.21 45.94 -15.34
CA LEU A 155 0.15 46.50 -15.34
C LEU A 155 0.56 46.99 -16.74
#